data_AF-A0A968ZHS8-F1
#
_entry.id   AF-A0A968ZHS8-F1
#
_cell.length_a   1.000
_cell.length_b   1.000
_cell.length_c   1.000
_cell.angle_alpha   90.00
_cell.angle_beta   90.00
_cell.angle_gamma   90.00
#
_symmetry.space_group_name_H-M   'P 1'
#
loop_
_entity.id
_entity.type
_entity.pdbx_description
1 polymer ?
#
loop_
_entity_poly.entity_id
_entity_poly.type
_entity_poly.pdbx_seq_one_letter_code
_entity_poly.pdbx_strand_id
1 'polypeptide(L)'
;MCLRSDKPPRALDALLRGARGPRTSVVQVMVCDDGRRRLAIDDAQLIEIPSLGKRSWAEQCHVVTEYAADAARELGVKKTLTGADQAWVLQHCGSSFSEIGKGTRRLLALRLEGTLAGAALGHVPSSAPAVASRSEPRRARRRG
;
A
#
# COMPACT_ATOMS: atom_id res chain seq x y z
N MET A 1 -16.11 1.80 4.40
CA MET A 1 -16.25 2.15 2.96
C MET A 1 -15.46 3.43 2.72
N CYS A 2 -14.46 3.39 1.84
CA CYS A 2 -13.64 4.56 1.50
C CYS A 2 -13.94 4.98 0.07
N LEU A 3 -14.17 6.28 -0.16
CA LEU A 3 -14.50 6.81 -1.48
C LEU A 3 -13.39 7.77 -1.92
N ARG A 4 -12.72 7.45 -3.02
CA ARG A 4 -11.71 8.33 -3.63
C ARG A 4 -12.41 9.27 -4.61
N SER A 5 -12.21 10.58 -4.45
CA SER A 5 -12.77 11.60 -5.33
C SER A 5 -11.71 12.67 -5.59
N ASP A 6 -11.55 13.09 -6.84
CA ASP A 6 -10.60 14.15 -7.24
C ASP A 6 -11.09 15.55 -6.88
N LYS A 7 -12.36 15.66 -6.47
CA LYS A 7 -12.97 16.90 -5.97
C LYS A 7 -13.43 16.69 -4.53
N PRO A 8 -13.19 17.66 -3.64
CA PRO A 8 -13.76 17.60 -2.31
C PRO A 8 -15.29 17.52 -2.41
N PRO A 9 -15.96 16.76 -1.52
CA PRO A 9 -17.42 16.75 -1.49
C PRO A 9 -17.93 18.19 -1.34
N ARG A 10 -19.05 18.52 -2.00
CA ARG A 10 -19.66 19.87 -1.88
C ARG A 10 -19.94 20.27 -0.44
N ALA A 11 -20.10 19.29 0.46
CA ALA A 11 -20.33 19.46 1.88
C ALA A 11 -19.07 19.23 2.74
N LEU A 12 -17.85 19.31 2.18
CA LEU A 12 -16.61 19.10 2.94
C LEU A 12 -16.54 20.02 4.17
N ASP A 13 -16.86 21.30 4.02
CA ASP A 13 -16.83 22.24 5.15
C ASP A 13 -17.87 21.88 6.22
N ALA A 14 -19.03 21.34 5.82
CA ALA A 14 -20.05 20.88 6.75
C ALA A 14 -19.62 19.60 7.49
N LEU A 15 -18.93 18.69 6.79
CA LEU A 15 -18.34 17.49 7.40
C LEU A 15 -17.22 17.85 8.38
N LEU A 16 -16.34 18.79 8.01
CA LEU A 16 -15.27 19.27 8.87
C LEU A 16 -15.83 20.00 10.11
N ARG A 17 -16.90 20.80 9.96
CA ARG A 17 -17.59 21.41 11.11
C ARG A 17 -18.24 20.37 12.02
N GLY A 18 -18.86 19.32 11.46
CA GLY A 18 -19.43 18.21 12.23
C GLY A 18 -18.39 17.38 12.98
N ALA A 19 -17.19 17.23 12.41
CA ALA A 19 -16.06 16.56 13.04
C ALA A 19 -15.43 17.36 14.19
N ARG A 20 -15.58 18.69 14.20
CA ARG A 20 -15.13 19.59 15.29
C ARG A 20 -16.10 19.63 16.49
N GLY A 21 -17.25 18.96 16.42
CA GLY A 21 -18.23 18.89 17.52
C GLY A 21 -17.79 18.00 18.69
N PRO A 22 -18.52 18.02 19.83
CA PRO A 22 -18.25 17.13 20.96
C PRO A 22 -18.25 15.66 20.50
N ARG A 23 -17.32 14.85 21.06
CA ARG A 23 -16.87 13.46 20.74
C ARG A 23 -17.90 12.35 20.45
N THR A 24 -19.13 12.69 20.14
CA THR A 24 -20.25 11.79 19.82
C THR A 24 -20.30 11.37 18.35
N SER A 25 -19.49 11.97 17.47
CA SER A 25 -19.45 11.64 16.04
C SER A 25 -18.56 10.41 15.78
N VAL A 26 -19.16 9.29 15.35
CA VAL A 26 -18.51 8.01 14.97
C VAL A 26 -17.78 8.10 13.61
N VAL A 27 -17.57 9.30 13.07
CA VAL A 27 -17.08 9.50 11.70
C VAL A 27 -15.68 10.11 11.73
N GLN A 28 -14.68 9.30 11.39
CA GLN A 28 -13.31 9.74 11.16
C GLN A 28 -13.14 10.13 9.68
N VAL A 29 -12.84 11.40 9.43
CA VAL A 29 -12.58 11.90 8.07
C VAL A 29 -11.07 11.92 7.82
N MET A 30 -10.61 11.13 6.85
CA MET A 30 -9.22 11.17 6.37
C MET A 30 -9.16 11.96 5.07
N VAL A 31 -8.32 13.00 5.03
CA VAL A 31 -8.07 13.81 3.84
C VAL A 31 -6.66 13.56 3.36
N CYS A 32 -6.51 13.00 2.17
CA CYS A 32 -5.22 12.87 1.49
C CYS A 32 -5.02 14.09 0.60
N ASP A 33 -4.01 14.90 0.89
CA ASP A 33 -3.59 16.02 0.04
C ASP A 33 -2.24 15.71 -0.60
N ASP A 34 -2.01 16.24 -1.81
CA ASP A 34 -0.72 16.14 -2.51
C ASP A 34 0.28 17.22 -2.08
N GLY A 35 -0.07 18.01 -1.05
CA GLY A 35 0.73 19.09 -0.49
C GLY A 35 0.53 20.44 -1.20
N ARG A 36 -0.33 20.52 -2.23
CA ARG A 36 -0.56 21.77 -2.98
C ARG A 36 -1.62 22.66 -2.35
N ARG A 37 -2.41 22.17 -1.38
CA ARG A 37 -3.45 22.95 -0.72
C ARG A 37 -3.24 22.98 0.80
N ARG A 38 -3.08 24.18 1.35
CA ARG A 38 -3.16 24.37 2.80
C ARG A 38 -4.60 24.18 3.26
N LEU A 39 -4.90 23.03 3.82
CA LEU A 39 -6.12 22.81 4.58
C LEU A 39 -5.88 23.31 6.01
N ALA A 40 -6.62 24.33 6.43
CA ALA A 40 -6.63 24.79 7.82
C ALA A 40 -7.43 23.80 8.67
N ILE A 41 -6.77 22.72 9.09
CA ILE A 41 -7.33 21.74 10.03
C ILE A 41 -6.82 22.13 11.42
N ASP A 42 -7.52 23.06 12.06
CA ASP A 42 -7.11 23.65 13.34
C ASP A 42 -7.14 22.64 14.52
N ASP A 43 -7.92 21.56 14.39
CA ASP A 43 -8.11 20.52 15.42
C ASP A 43 -7.78 19.11 14.88
N ALA A 44 -6.73 18.97 14.07
CA ALA A 44 -6.26 17.65 13.67
C ALA A 44 -5.75 16.91 14.92
N GLN A 45 -6.52 15.97 15.46
CA GLN A 45 -6.00 15.05 16.45
C GLN A 45 -4.89 14.23 15.80
N LEU A 46 -3.68 14.33 16.34
CA LEU A 46 -2.54 13.54 15.88
C LEU A 46 -2.88 12.06 16.06
N ILE A 47 -2.98 11.34 14.94
CA ILE A 47 -3.07 9.89 14.97
C ILE A 47 -1.65 9.35 15.03
N GLU A 48 -1.23 8.92 16.21
CA GLU A 48 0.04 8.23 16.36
C GLU A 48 -0.08 6.79 15.87
N ILE A 49 0.56 6.49 14.74
CA ILE A 49 0.69 5.12 14.27
C ILE A 49 1.95 4.53 14.90
N PRO A 50 1.84 3.51 15.78
CA PRO A 50 3.00 2.90 16.38
C PRO A 50 3.86 2.24 15.30
N SER A 51 5.18 2.42 15.41
CA SER A 51 6.15 1.68 14.62
C SER A 51 5.97 0.19 14.84
N LEU A 52 6.36 -0.63 13.86
CA LEU A 52 6.10 -2.06 13.90
C LEU A 52 6.64 -2.74 15.17
N GLY A 53 7.86 -2.39 15.60
CA GLY A 53 8.47 -2.95 16.80
C GLY A 53 7.80 -2.55 18.12
N LYS A 54 6.93 -1.52 18.13
CA LYS A 54 6.12 -1.12 19.29
C LYS A 54 4.76 -1.85 19.33
N ARG A 55 4.39 -2.57 18.28
CA ARG A 55 3.14 -3.35 18.22
C ARG A 55 3.31 -4.69 18.96
N SER A 56 2.21 -5.30 19.37
CA SER A 56 2.26 -6.61 20.02
C SER A 56 2.80 -7.69 19.06
N TRP A 57 3.36 -8.75 19.61
CA TRP A 57 3.84 -9.89 18.80
C TRP A 57 2.72 -10.46 17.90
N ALA A 58 1.51 -10.58 18.44
CA ALA A 58 0.36 -11.08 17.68
C ALA A 58 0.04 -10.18 16.47
N GLU A 59 0.05 -8.86 16.64
CA GLU A 59 -0.15 -7.91 15.53
C GLU A 59 0.99 -7.97 14.51
N GLN A 60 2.24 -8.14 14.96
CA GLN A 60 3.37 -8.29 14.07
C GLN A 60 3.27 -9.57 13.23
N CYS A 61 2.91 -10.70 13.84
CA CYS A 61 2.65 -11.95 13.11
C CYS A 61 1.47 -11.83 12.14
N HIS A 62 0.43 -11.09 12.52
CA HIS A 62 -0.70 -10.83 11.63
C HIS A 62 -0.26 -10.02 10.40
N VAL A 63 0.54 -8.96 10.57
CA VAL A 63 1.13 -8.20 9.45
C VAL A 63 1.91 -9.14 8.53
N VAL A 64 2.77 -10.01 9.07
CA VAL A 64 3.54 -10.96 8.25
C VAL A 64 2.62 -11.93 7.50
N THR A 65 1.51 -12.35 8.12
CA THR A 65 0.53 -13.24 7.50
C THR A 65 -0.15 -12.59 6.29
N GLU A 66 -0.54 -11.31 6.40
CA GLU A 66 -1.12 -10.56 5.28
C GLU A 66 -0.12 -10.44 4.11
N TYR A 67 1.12 -10.07 4.40
CA TYR A 67 2.19 -10.03 3.38
C TYR A 67 2.46 -11.41 2.76
N ALA A 68 2.41 -12.47 3.55
CA ALA A 68 2.55 -13.84 3.06
C ALA A 68 1.39 -14.25 2.16
N ALA A 69 0.15 -13.84 2.47
CA ALA A 69 -1.02 -14.11 1.64
C ALA A 69 -0.94 -13.40 0.28
N ASP A 70 -0.53 -12.13 0.28
CA ASP A 70 -0.31 -11.37 -0.95
C ASP A 70 0.81 -11.98 -1.79
N ALA A 71 1.95 -12.29 -1.18
CA ALA A 71 3.06 -12.97 -1.85
C ALA A 71 2.67 -14.35 -2.38
N ALA A 72 1.85 -15.10 -1.63
CA ALA A 72 1.36 -16.41 -2.05
C ALA A 72 0.48 -16.31 -3.30
N ARG A 73 -0.41 -15.30 -3.33
CA ARG A 73 -1.25 -14.99 -4.49
C ARG A 73 -0.41 -14.58 -5.71
N GLU A 74 0.60 -13.73 -5.51
CA GLU A 74 1.53 -13.29 -6.57
C GLU A 74 2.34 -14.47 -7.15
N LEU A 75 2.79 -15.39 -6.31
CA LEU A 75 3.61 -16.55 -6.69
C LEU A 75 2.78 -17.77 -7.11
N GLY A 76 1.45 -17.71 -7.02
CA GLY A 76 0.56 -18.83 -7.36
C GLY A 76 0.67 -20.03 -6.42
N VAL A 77 1.06 -19.83 -5.15
CA VAL A 77 1.20 -20.91 -4.17
C VAL A 77 0.01 -20.99 -3.23
N LYS A 78 -0.35 -22.23 -2.86
CA LYS A 78 -1.38 -22.49 -1.84
C LYS A 78 -0.84 -22.57 -0.42
N LYS A 79 0.49 -22.64 -0.26
CA LYS A 79 1.14 -22.83 1.04
C LYS A 79 1.42 -21.48 1.69
N THR A 80 1.08 -21.35 2.96
CA THR A 80 1.39 -20.16 3.77
C THR A 80 2.65 -20.36 4.62
N LEU A 81 3.11 -19.29 5.25
CA LEU A 81 4.22 -19.31 6.21
C LEU A 81 3.80 -19.95 7.53
N THR A 82 4.70 -20.74 8.13
CA THR A 82 4.52 -21.30 9.48
C THR A 82 4.88 -20.27 10.55
N GLY A 83 4.56 -20.55 11.82
CA GLY A 83 4.94 -19.67 12.93
C GLY A 83 6.47 -19.47 13.04
N ALA A 84 7.26 -20.50 12.73
CA ALA A 84 8.72 -20.39 12.69
C ALA A 84 9.20 -19.46 11.55
N ASP A 85 8.55 -19.53 10.39
CA ASP A 85 8.85 -18.63 9.27
C ASP A 85 8.50 -17.18 9.61
N GLN A 86 7.35 -16.98 10.26
CA GLN A 86 6.94 -15.65 10.72
C GLN A 86 7.95 -15.06 11.72
N ALA A 87 8.39 -15.88 12.68
CA ALA A 87 9.41 -15.46 13.64
C ALA A 87 10.74 -15.10 12.95
N TRP A 88 11.17 -15.89 11.96
CA TRP A 88 12.35 -15.60 11.16
C TRP A 88 12.21 -14.26 10.39
N VAL A 89 11.07 -14.03 9.75
CA VAL A 89 10.80 -12.77 9.03
C VAL A 89 10.83 -11.58 10.00
N LEU A 90 10.24 -11.69 11.18
CA LEU A 90 10.26 -10.61 12.16
C LEU A 90 11.67 -10.35 12.68
N GLN A 91 12.45 -11.40 12.92
CA GLN A 91 13.83 -11.28 13.39
C GLN A 91 14.76 -10.62 12.37
N HIS A 92 14.63 -10.97 11.09
CA HIS A 92 15.59 -10.55 10.05
C HIS A 92 15.09 -9.42 9.14
N CYS A 93 13.78 -9.26 9.02
CA CYS A 93 13.15 -8.31 8.10
C CYS A 93 12.14 -7.37 8.80
N GLY A 94 11.97 -7.47 10.13
CA GLY A 94 11.00 -6.68 10.91
C GLY A 94 11.30 -5.18 11.03
N SER A 95 12.34 -4.66 10.37
CA SER A 95 12.71 -3.25 10.42
C SER A 95 11.74 -2.33 9.66
N SER A 96 11.05 -2.86 8.65
CA SER A 96 10.04 -2.11 7.88
C SER A 96 9.05 -3.04 7.17
N PHE A 97 7.88 -2.51 6.81
CA PHE A 97 6.89 -3.23 6.01
C PHE A 97 7.43 -3.69 4.64
N SER A 98 8.30 -2.87 4.02
CA SER A 98 8.94 -3.22 2.74
C SER A 98 9.87 -4.43 2.88
N GLU A 99 10.67 -4.47 3.94
CA GLU A 99 11.56 -5.60 4.22
C GLU A 99 10.78 -6.87 4.54
N ILE A 100 9.68 -6.78 5.31
CA ILE A 100 8.77 -7.91 5.53
C ILE A 100 8.23 -8.45 4.22
N GLY A 101 7.76 -7.58 3.32
CA GLY A 101 7.28 -8.00 1.99
C GLY A 101 8.35 -8.70 1.16
N LYS A 102 9.62 -8.27 1.26
CA LYS A 102 10.74 -8.95 0.59
C LYS A 102 11.05 -10.32 1.24
N GLY A 103 11.12 -10.37 2.57
CA GLY A 103 11.43 -11.57 3.33
C GLY A 103 10.39 -12.67 3.12
N THR A 104 9.11 -12.32 3.17
CA THR A 104 7.99 -13.24 2.92
C THR A 104 8.03 -13.82 1.51
N ARG A 105 8.17 -12.99 0.47
CA ARG A 105 8.32 -13.45 -0.92
C ARG A 105 9.51 -14.39 -1.09
N ARG A 106 10.67 -14.04 -0.53
CA ARG A 106 11.87 -14.89 -0.61
C ARG A 106 11.64 -16.25 0.04
N LEU A 107 11.11 -16.30 1.27
CA LEU A 107 10.84 -17.57 1.93
C LEU A 107 9.82 -18.43 1.19
N LEU A 108 8.75 -17.84 0.64
CA LEU A 108 7.77 -18.57 -0.15
C LEU A 108 8.36 -19.11 -1.46
N ALA A 109 9.19 -18.32 -2.15
CA ALA A 109 9.89 -18.76 -3.35
C ALA A 109 10.87 -19.92 -3.06
N LEU A 110 11.60 -19.86 -1.94
CA LEU A 110 12.46 -20.97 -1.50
C LEU A 110 11.68 -22.25 -1.21
N ARG A 111 10.49 -22.11 -0.64
CA ARG A 111 9.59 -23.24 -0.34
C ARG A 111 8.98 -23.86 -1.60
N LEU A 112 8.89 -23.11 -2.69
CA LEU A 112 8.41 -23.55 -4.00
C LEU A 112 9.42 -24.45 -4.71
N GLU A 113 10.68 -24.00 -4.76
CA GLU A 113 11.69 -24.58 -5.65
C GLU A 113 12.70 -25.48 -4.91
N GLY A 114 12.62 -25.52 -3.57
CA GLY A 114 13.50 -26.32 -2.74
C GLY A 114 14.96 -25.86 -2.74
N THR A 115 15.32 -24.80 -3.48
CA THR A 115 16.69 -24.28 -3.61
C THR A 115 16.72 -22.76 -3.82
N LEU A 116 17.81 -22.12 -3.39
CA LEU A 116 18.02 -20.66 -3.45
C LEU A 116 18.08 -20.06 -4.87
N ALA A 117 18.24 -20.90 -5.90
CA ALA A 117 18.55 -20.47 -7.25
C ALA A 117 17.36 -19.88 -8.02
N GLY A 118 16.14 -20.42 -7.89
CA GLY A 118 14.99 -19.83 -8.60
C GLY A 118 14.29 -18.71 -7.81
N ALA A 119 14.49 -18.61 -6.49
CA ALA A 119 14.04 -17.47 -5.69
C ALA A 119 14.75 -16.16 -6.08
N ALA A 120 15.94 -16.25 -6.68
CA ALA A 120 16.66 -15.12 -7.28
C ALA A 120 16.16 -14.78 -8.70
N LEU A 121 15.50 -15.72 -9.38
CA LEU A 121 14.93 -15.56 -10.71
C LEU A 121 13.49 -15.05 -10.65
N GLY A 122 13.25 -14.02 -9.84
CA GLY A 122 12.06 -13.17 -9.94
C GLY A 122 11.97 -12.56 -11.35
N HIS A 123 11.50 -13.37 -12.30
CA HIS A 123 11.11 -12.97 -13.62
C HIS A 123 9.87 -12.13 -13.45
N VAL A 124 10.08 -10.83 -13.47
CA VAL A 124 9.06 -9.85 -13.82
C VAL A 124 8.77 -10.05 -15.31
N PRO A 125 7.59 -10.49 -15.77
CA PRO A 125 7.13 -10.05 -17.05
C PRO A 125 6.73 -8.58 -16.85
N SER A 126 7.64 -7.68 -17.20
CA SER A 126 7.34 -6.27 -17.35
C SER A 126 6.35 -6.14 -18.50
N SER A 127 5.05 -6.13 -18.19
CA SER A 127 4.05 -5.55 -19.08
C SER A 127 4.01 -4.04 -18.81
N ALA A 128 5.06 -3.35 -19.24
CA ALA A 128 4.98 -1.91 -19.47
C ALA A 128 4.00 -1.67 -20.63
N PRO A 129 2.98 -0.80 -20.50
CA PRO A 129 2.30 -0.30 -21.67
C PRO A 129 3.29 0.57 -22.45
N ALA A 130 3.55 0.18 -23.70
CA ALA A 130 4.33 0.96 -24.64
C ALA A 130 3.70 2.36 -24.77
N VAL A 131 4.49 3.38 -24.44
CA VAL A 131 4.28 4.77 -24.84
C VAL A 131 4.17 4.80 -26.37
N ALA A 132 2.96 5.02 -26.88
CA ALA A 132 2.75 5.37 -28.28
C ALA A 132 2.76 6.90 -28.40
N SER A 133 3.96 7.43 -28.62
CA SER A 133 4.17 8.76 -29.16
C SER A 133 3.48 8.85 -30.53
N ARG A 134 2.34 9.55 -30.63
CA ARG A 134 1.82 10.03 -31.91
C ARG A 134 2.10 11.52 -32.03
N SER A 135 3.24 11.81 -32.64
CA SER A 135 3.51 13.08 -33.31
C SER A 135 2.58 13.22 -34.52
N GLU A 136 1.99 14.40 -34.65
CA GLU A 136 1.18 14.86 -35.78
C GLU A 136 1.87 14.68 -37.15
N PRO A 137 1.08 14.82 -38.23
CA PRO A 137 1.50 15.82 -39.21
C PRO A 137 0.41 16.84 -39.51
N ARG A 138 0.81 18.12 -39.36
CA ARG A 138 0.20 19.31 -39.96
C ARG A 138 -0.18 19.04 -41.43
N ARG A 139 -1.45 19.30 -41.78
CA ARG A 139 -1.81 19.71 -43.14
C ARG A 139 -2.52 21.06 -43.08
N ALA A 140 -1.75 22.09 -43.41
CA ALA A 140 -2.29 23.34 -43.88
C ALA A 140 -3.02 23.11 -45.21
N ARG A 141 -4.25 23.60 -45.34
CA ARG A 141 -4.78 24.02 -46.64
C ARG A 141 -5.66 25.25 -46.47
N ARG A 142 -5.14 26.33 -47.03
CA ARG A 142 -5.76 27.63 -47.30
C ARG A 142 -6.69 27.51 -48.51
N ARG A 143 -7.65 28.45 -48.58
CA ARG A 143 -8.42 28.97 -49.72
C ARG A 143 -9.72 28.25 -50.11
N GLY A 144 -10.79 29.01 -49.88
CA GLY A 144 -12.07 29.07 -50.56
C GLY A 144 -12.70 30.37 -50.10
#